data_AF-A0A2W5N8K4-F1
#
_entry.id   AF-A0A2W5N8K4-F1
#
_cell.length_a   1.000
_cell.length_b   1.000
_cell.length_c   1.000
_cell.angle_alpha   90.00
_cell.angle_beta   90.00
_cell.angle_gamma   90.00
#
_symmetry.space_group_name_H-M   'P 1'
#
loop_
_entity.id
_entity.type
_entity.pdbx_description
1 polymer ?
#
loop_
_entity_poly.entity_id
_entity_poly.type
_entity_poly.pdbx_seq_one_letter_code
_entity_poly.pdbx_strand_id
1 'polypeptide(L)'
;MQVRHDIRMTYNQFNSEAAAPRYSYSRSPVHPRGFMILKHPDNDGREPAVVGDYTVLDSHEDLGLSEKKVMNIVSLLNGRKALMQLGHETGTRVLYNIVTEQDDDGKARVVFYNLGQEGVSIENALFRIEKDENVA
;
A
#
# COMPACT_ATOMS: atom_id res chain seq x y z
N MET A 1 19.67 -19.34 -34.13
CA MET A 1 20.19 -19.83 -32.83
C MET A 1 20.09 -18.69 -31.84
N GLN A 2 19.64 -19.01 -30.62
CA GLN A 2 18.87 -18.21 -29.66
C GLN A 2 19.51 -16.89 -29.18
N VAL A 3 18.71 -15.81 -29.21
CA VAL A 3 18.94 -14.53 -28.51
C VAL A 3 18.61 -14.74 -27.03
N ARG A 4 19.56 -14.55 -26.12
CA ARG A 4 19.30 -14.54 -24.67
C ARG A 4 19.12 -13.09 -24.22
N HIS A 5 17.88 -12.72 -23.95
CA HIS A 5 17.54 -11.53 -23.17
C HIS A 5 17.72 -11.87 -21.69
N ASP A 6 18.84 -11.45 -21.09
CA ASP A 6 18.99 -11.44 -19.64
C ASP A 6 18.25 -10.23 -19.08
N ILE A 7 17.00 -10.43 -18.64
CA ILE A 7 16.29 -9.48 -17.77
C ILE A 7 16.69 -9.84 -16.34
N ARG A 8 17.77 -9.23 -15.86
CA ARG A 8 18.13 -9.23 -14.44
C ARG A 8 17.88 -7.82 -13.90
N MET A 9 16.61 -7.47 -13.70
CA MET A 9 16.28 -6.31 -12.87
C MET A 9 16.61 -6.69 -11.42
N THR A 10 17.79 -6.28 -10.98
CA THR A 10 18.27 -6.46 -9.62
C THR A 10 17.58 -5.48 -8.69
N TYR A 11 17.21 -5.98 -7.52
CA TYR A 11 16.60 -5.34 -6.34
C TYR A 11 17.17 -3.95 -5.95
N ASN A 12 18.30 -3.54 -6.52
CA ASN A 12 19.02 -2.30 -6.20
C ASN A 12 18.42 -1.03 -6.80
N GLN A 13 17.46 -1.11 -7.73
CA GLN A 13 16.88 0.08 -8.36
C GLN A 13 15.73 0.73 -7.55
N PHE A 14 15.31 0.10 -6.44
CA PHE A 14 14.30 0.66 -5.52
C PHE A 14 14.85 1.71 -4.55
N ASN A 15 16.18 1.90 -4.50
CA ASN A 15 16.85 2.69 -3.46
C ASN A 15 17.49 3.99 -3.97
N SER A 16 17.16 4.44 -5.19
CA SER A 16 17.86 5.56 -5.84
C SER A 16 17.16 6.92 -5.70
N GLU A 17 16.63 7.26 -4.52
CA GLU A 17 16.23 8.64 -4.20
C GLU A 17 16.85 9.04 -2.86
N ALA A 18 17.70 10.06 -2.88
CA ALA A 18 18.61 10.44 -1.79
C ALA A 18 17.93 11.16 -0.60
N ALA A 19 16.60 11.14 -0.50
CA ALA A 19 15.84 11.66 0.62
C ALA A 19 15.24 10.51 1.42
N ALA A 20 15.28 10.60 2.76
CA ALA A 20 14.57 9.66 3.61
C ALA A 20 13.07 9.66 3.23
N PRO A 21 12.42 8.50 3.09
CA PRO A 21 11.03 8.44 2.64
C PRO A 21 10.11 9.12 3.66
N ARG A 22 9.26 10.03 3.19
CA ARG A 22 8.29 10.78 4.01
C ARG A 22 7.25 9.86 4.65
N TYR A 23 6.93 8.76 3.99
CA TYR A 23 5.99 7.75 4.47
C TYR A 23 6.66 6.39 4.62
N SER A 24 6.29 5.67 5.69
CA SER A 24 6.68 4.28 5.92
C SER A 24 5.49 3.49 6.47
N TYR A 25 5.66 2.18 6.69
CA TYR A 25 4.65 1.36 7.34
C TYR A 25 5.26 0.45 8.41
N SER A 26 4.41 -0.03 9.31
CA SER A 26 4.75 -1.06 10.29
C SER A 26 3.55 -2.00 10.53
N ARG A 27 3.77 -3.14 11.18
CA ARG A 27 2.68 -4.04 11.58
C ARG A 27 1.86 -3.39 12.69
N SER A 28 0.54 -3.55 12.63
CA SER A 28 -0.33 -3.06 13.70
C SER A 28 -0.10 -3.88 14.98
N PRO A 29 0.09 -3.23 16.14
CA PRO A 29 0.23 -3.94 17.42
C PRO A 29 -1.12 -4.43 17.96
N VAL A 30 -2.24 -3.95 17.41
CA VAL A 30 -3.59 -4.20 17.91
C VAL A 30 -4.46 -4.99 16.93
N HIS A 31 -4.04 -5.14 15.67
CA HIS A 31 -4.77 -5.90 14.66
C HIS A 31 -3.85 -6.90 13.94
N PRO A 32 -4.11 -8.22 14.02
CA PRO A 32 -3.19 -9.25 13.52
C PRO A 32 -3.02 -9.25 11.99
N ARG A 33 -3.95 -8.63 11.26
CA ARG A 33 -3.90 -8.45 9.81
C ARG A 33 -3.85 -6.98 9.40
N GLY A 34 -3.43 -6.13 10.34
CA GLY A 34 -3.34 -4.68 10.17
C GLY A 34 -1.91 -4.19 9.96
N PHE A 35 -1.79 -3.10 9.22
CA PHE A 35 -0.57 -2.32 9.04
C PHE A 35 -0.86 -0.86 9.39
N MET A 36 0.07 -0.18 10.03
CA MET A 36 0.00 1.25 10.30
C MET A 36 0.83 2.00 9.26
N ILE A 37 0.32 3.13 8.77
CA ILE A 37 1.05 4.05 7.91
C ILE A 37 1.59 5.19 8.77
N LEU A 38 2.88 5.45 8.63
CA LEU A 38 3.63 6.43 9.42
C LEU A 38 4.08 7.57 8.53
N LYS A 39 3.93 8.81 8.98
CA LYS A 39 4.49 10.00 8.36
C LYS A 39 5.70 10.46 9.18
N HIS A 40 6.83 10.58 8.51
CA HIS A 40 8.05 11.16 9.07
C HIS A 40 7.98 12.68 8.96
N PRO A 41 8.31 13.41 10.03
CA PRO A 41 8.40 14.85 9.99
C PRO A 41 9.64 15.29 9.21
N ASP A 42 9.61 16.50 8.66
CA ASP A 42 10.71 17.04 7.85
C ASP A 42 11.89 17.43 8.74
N ASN A 43 12.73 16.45 9.09
CA ASN A 43 14.04 16.60 9.77
C ASN A 43 14.02 17.44 11.08
N ASP A 44 12.90 17.48 11.80
CA ASP A 44 12.77 18.23 13.07
C ASP A 44 13.05 17.37 14.32
N GLY A 45 13.40 16.09 14.12
CA GLY A 45 13.70 15.14 15.19
C GLY A 45 12.48 14.63 15.96
N ARG A 46 11.25 14.92 15.50
CA ARG A 46 10.05 14.31 16.09
C ARG A 46 9.90 12.87 15.66
N GLU A 47 9.23 12.09 16.51
CA GLU A 47 8.89 10.71 16.22
C GLU A 47 7.87 10.62 15.07
N PRO A 48 7.88 9.54 14.27
CA PRO A 48 6.91 9.33 13.22
C PRO A 48 5.48 9.25 13.77
N ALA A 49 4.53 9.95 13.13
CA ALA A 49 3.13 9.92 13.52
C ALA A 49 2.36 8.86 12.72
N VAL A 50 1.43 8.15 13.37
CA VAL A 50 0.49 7.25 12.69
C VAL A 50 -0.57 8.10 12.00
N VAL A 51 -0.60 8.08 10.67
CA VAL A 51 -1.51 8.88 9.84
C VAL A 51 -2.54 8.03 9.10
N GLY A 52 -2.45 6.71 9.20
CA GLY A 52 -3.34 5.81 8.50
C GLY A 52 -3.14 4.35 8.86
N ASP A 53 -3.97 3.50 8.29
CA ASP A 53 -3.92 2.07 8.48
C ASP A 53 -4.45 1.31 7.27
N TYR A 54 -3.97 0.08 7.11
CA TYR A 54 -4.44 -0.89 6.12
C TYR A 54 -4.81 -2.18 6.85
N THR A 55 -6.08 -2.57 6.77
CA THR A 55 -6.62 -3.76 7.43
C THR A 55 -7.10 -4.76 6.40
N VAL A 56 -6.52 -5.96 6.39
CA VAL A 56 -6.96 -7.05 5.52
C VAL A 56 -8.21 -7.69 6.12
N LEU A 57 -9.31 -7.68 5.36
CA LEU A 57 -10.61 -8.23 5.73
C LEU A 57 -10.77 -9.67 5.25
N ASP A 58 -10.15 -10.04 4.13
CA ASP A 58 -10.13 -11.44 3.67
C ASP A 58 -9.18 -12.27 4.54
N SER A 59 -9.73 -13.25 5.27
CA SER A 59 -8.97 -14.15 6.13
C SER A 59 -8.10 -15.15 5.35
N HIS A 60 -8.40 -15.39 4.07
CA HIS A 60 -7.68 -16.34 3.22
C HIS A 60 -6.54 -15.68 2.43
N GLU A 61 -6.48 -14.35 2.40
CA GLU A 61 -5.38 -13.65 1.73
C GLU A 61 -4.04 -13.92 2.43
N ASP A 62 -3.01 -14.19 1.64
CA ASP A 62 -1.64 -14.30 2.15
C ASP A 62 -1.15 -12.95 2.68
N LEU A 63 -0.61 -12.92 3.91
CA LEU A 63 -0.17 -11.67 4.53
C LEU A 63 1.05 -11.07 3.84
N GLY A 64 1.90 -11.88 3.19
CA GLY A 64 3.02 -11.39 2.39
C GLY A 64 2.55 -10.64 1.15
N LEU A 65 1.49 -11.14 0.48
CA LEU A 65 0.81 -10.42 -0.58
C LEU A 65 0.22 -9.09 -0.08
N SER A 66 -0.45 -9.09 1.08
CA SER A 66 -0.99 -7.86 1.67
C SER A 66 0.11 -6.85 2.00
N GLU A 67 1.25 -7.30 2.53
CA GLU A 67 2.40 -6.43 2.78
C GLU A 67 2.93 -5.80 1.50
N LYS A 68 3.03 -6.58 0.40
CA LYS A 68 3.42 -6.03 -0.91
C LYS A 68 2.45 -4.96 -1.41
N LYS A 69 1.14 -5.11 -1.17
CA LYS A 69 0.15 -4.07 -1.48
C LYS A 69 0.40 -2.80 -0.65
N VAL A 70 0.66 -2.94 0.64
CA VAL A 70 1.00 -1.81 1.53
C VAL A 70 2.28 -1.11 1.07
N MET A 71 3.31 -1.85 0.65
CA MET A 71 4.53 -1.29 0.06
C MET A 71 4.24 -0.45 -1.18
N ASN A 72 3.34 -0.91 -2.07
CA ASN A 72 2.93 -0.14 -3.25
C ASN A 72 2.19 1.14 -2.85
N ILE A 73 1.28 1.08 -1.86
CA ILE A 73 0.58 2.27 -1.33
C ILE A 73 1.58 3.28 -0.77
N VAL A 74 2.49 2.85 0.10
CA VAL A 74 3.53 3.73 0.67
C VAL A 74 4.46 4.27 -0.41
N SER A 75 4.78 3.50 -1.44
CA SER A 75 5.57 3.98 -2.58
C SER A 75 4.85 5.10 -3.33
N LEU A 76 3.54 4.95 -3.57
CA LEU A 76 2.72 6.00 -4.18
C LEU A 76 2.66 7.26 -3.31
N LEU A 77 2.48 7.13 -1.99
CA LEU A 77 2.49 8.26 -1.05
C LEU A 77 3.84 9.00 -1.05
N ASN A 78 4.93 8.29 -1.32
CA ASN A 78 6.26 8.87 -1.50
C ASN A 78 6.52 9.38 -2.94
N GLY A 79 5.51 9.42 -3.81
CA GLY A 79 5.64 9.95 -5.18
C GLY A 79 6.28 8.99 -6.20
N ARG A 80 6.54 7.73 -5.82
CA ARG A 80 7.17 6.74 -6.71
C ARG A 80 6.17 6.23 -7.74
N LYS A 81 6.58 6.15 -9.00
CA LYS A 81 5.74 5.71 -10.13
C LYS A 81 5.94 4.25 -10.53
N ALA A 82 7.12 3.69 -10.23
CA ALA A 82 7.41 2.29 -10.48
C ALA A 82 6.91 1.44 -9.32
N LEU A 83 5.78 0.77 -9.51
CA LEU A 83 5.16 -0.11 -8.53
C LEU A 83 5.51 -1.57 -8.79
N MET A 84 5.48 -2.39 -7.75
CA MET A 84 5.58 -3.84 -7.91
C MET A 84 4.37 -4.36 -8.69
N GLN A 85 4.61 -5.19 -9.70
CA GLN A 85 3.54 -5.84 -10.45
C GLN A 85 3.07 -7.10 -9.70
N LEU A 86 1.87 -7.05 -9.13
CA LEU A 86 1.28 -8.14 -8.34
C LEU A 86 0.27 -8.99 -9.14
N GLY A 87 0.03 -8.67 -10.42
CA GLY A 87 -0.99 -9.32 -11.24
C GLY A 87 -0.80 -10.83 -11.40
N HIS A 88 0.45 -11.29 -11.49
CA HIS A 88 0.76 -12.73 -11.58
C HIS A 88 0.60 -13.48 -10.25
N GLU A 89 0.72 -12.78 -9.11
CA GLU A 89 0.59 -13.39 -7.77
C GLU A 89 -0.87 -13.46 -7.31
N THR A 90 -1.74 -12.63 -7.88
CA THR A 90 -3.13 -12.47 -7.44
C THR A 90 -4.14 -13.19 -8.34
N GLY A 91 -3.87 -13.33 -9.65
CA GLY A 91 -4.83 -13.91 -10.59
C GLY A 91 -6.18 -13.17 -10.69
N THR A 92 -6.29 -12.01 -10.04
CA THR A 92 -7.53 -11.24 -9.86
C THR A 92 -7.30 -9.77 -10.18
N ARG A 93 -8.30 -9.11 -10.74
CA ARG A 93 -8.29 -7.64 -10.89
C ARG A 93 -8.68 -7.02 -9.56
N VAL A 94 -7.79 -6.17 -9.01
CA VAL A 94 -8.11 -5.36 -7.83
C VAL A 94 -8.97 -4.17 -8.27
N LEU A 95 -10.12 -4.02 -7.63
CA LEU A 95 -10.98 -2.84 -7.74
C LEU A 95 -10.92 -2.06 -6.43
N TYR A 96 -11.23 -0.77 -6.45
CA TYR A 96 -11.33 0.04 -5.24
C TYR A 96 -12.55 0.94 -5.31
N ASN A 97 -13.13 1.23 -4.15
CA ASN A 97 -14.16 2.23 -3.95
C ASN A 97 -13.68 3.22 -2.88
N ILE A 98 -13.77 4.52 -3.17
CA ILE A 98 -13.56 5.56 -2.16
C ILE A 98 -14.90 5.72 -1.44
N VAL A 99 -14.99 5.22 -0.21
CA VAL A 99 -16.25 5.11 0.53
C VAL A 99 -16.65 6.47 1.12
N THR A 100 -15.68 7.22 1.63
CA THR A 100 -15.87 8.58 2.12
C THR A 100 -14.61 9.41 1.93
N GLU A 101 -14.77 10.71 1.65
CA GLU A 101 -13.63 11.64 1.61
C GLU A 101 -13.04 11.92 3.00
N GLN A 102 -13.86 11.82 4.06
CA GLN A 102 -13.47 11.85 5.47
C GLN A 102 -14.42 10.97 6.30
N ASP A 103 -13.89 10.16 7.22
CA ASP A 103 -14.63 9.45 8.27
C ASP A 103 -14.69 10.26 9.58
N ASP A 104 -15.24 9.68 10.64
CA ASP A 104 -15.36 10.33 11.96
C ASP A 104 -13.99 10.69 12.57
N ASP A 105 -12.91 10.05 12.10
CA ASP A 105 -11.52 10.32 12.49
C ASP A 105 -10.83 11.32 11.54
N GLY A 106 -11.56 11.91 10.58
CA GLY A 106 -11.02 12.83 9.58
C GLY A 106 -10.18 12.17 8.48
N LYS A 107 -10.28 10.83 8.33
CA LYS A 107 -9.48 10.05 7.37
C LYS A 107 -10.27 9.71 6.12
N ALA A 108 -9.63 9.80 4.96
CA ALA A 108 -10.19 9.26 3.73
C ALA A 108 -10.26 7.73 3.84
N ARG A 109 -11.40 7.15 3.44
CA ARG A 109 -11.64 5.71 3.54
C ARG A 109 -11.74 5.09 2.15
N VAL A 110 -10.89 4.10 1.88
CA VAL A 110 -10.87 3.33 0.64
C VAL A 110 -11.09 1.85 0.97
N VAL A 111 -12.06 1.23 0.31
CA VAL A 111 -12.29 -0.22 0.39
C VAL A 111 -11.84 -0.86 -0.92
N PHE A 112 -10.99 -1.87 -0.80
CA PHE A 112 -10.51 -2.67 -1.91
C PHE A 112 -11.36 -3.92 -2.07
N TYR A 113 -11.58 -4.31 -3.31
CA TYR A 113 -12.33 -5.50 -3.67
C TYR A 113 -11.50 -6.39 -4.59
N ASN A 114 -11.60 -7.71 -4.38
CA ASN A 114 -11.13 -8.70 -5.35
C ASN A 114 -12.29 -9.10 -6.25
N LEU A 115 -12.12 -8.96 -7.56
CA LEU A 115 -13.03 -9.54 -8.53
C LEU A 115 -12.60 -10.98 -8.84
N GLY A 116 -13.37 -11.95 -8.34
CA GLY A 116 -13.15 -13.38 -8.65
C GLY A 116 -13.52 -13.73 -10.10
N GLN A 117 -13.16 -14.94 -10.54
CA GLN A 117 -13.43 -15.40 -11.92
C GLN A 117 -14.92 -15.55 -12.24
N GLU A 118 -15.76 -15.72 -11.22
CA GLU A 118 -17.22 -15.83 -11.36
C GLU A 118 -17.95 -14.48 -11.24
N GLY A 119 -17.21 -13.37 -11.16
CA GLY A 119 -17.78 -12.02 -11.06
C GLY A 119 -18.25 -11.61 -9.66
N VAL A 120 -18.05 -12.45 -8.64
CA VAL A 120 -18.32 -12.09 -7.23
C VAL A 120 -17.21 -11.15 -6.73
N SER A 121 -17.62 -9.99 -6.22
CA SER A 121 -16.74 -8.98 -5.61
C SER A 121 -16.73 -9.17 -4.10
N ILE A 122 -15.57 -9.46 -3.52
CA ILE A 122 -15.41 -9.63 -2.06
C ILE A 122 -14.56 -8.46 -1.53
N GLU A 123 -15.01 -7.85 -0.43
CA GLU A 123 -14.22 -6.87 0.31
C GLU A 123 -12.90 -7.51 0.78
N ASN A 124 -11.80 -7.01 0.26
CA ASN A 124 -10.48 -7.54 0.53
C ASN A 124 -9.82 -6.79 1.68
N ALA A 125 -9.81 -5.45 1.60
CA ALA A 125 -9.10 -4.64 2.57
C ALA A 125 -9.71 -3.26 2.74
N LEU A 126 -9.49 -2.71 3.93
CA LEU A 126 -9.82 -1.34 4.29
C LEU A 126 -8.53 -0.52 4.41
N PHE A 127 -8.46 0.60 3.72
CA PHE A 127 -7.40 1.59 3.86
C PHE A 127 -7.97 2.91 4.34
N ARG A 128 -7.33 3.48 5.37
CA ARG A 128 -7.66 4.78 5.92
C ARG A 128 -6.41 5.64 5.99
N ILE A 129 -6.51 6.90 5.60
CA ILE A 129 -5.39 7.83 5.70
C ILE A 129 -5.89 9.26 5.91
N GLU A 130 -5.19 10.01 6.76
CA GLU A 130 -5.40 11.45 6.91
C GLU A 130 -5.12 12.16 5.58
N LYS A 131 -5.94 13.16 5.26
CA LYS A 131 -5.72 13.98 4.07
C LYS A 131 -4.50 14.87 4.31
N ASP A 132 -3.42 14.66 3.57
CA ASP A 132 -2.28 15.57 3.60
C ASP A 132 -2.60 16.78 2.70
N GLU A 133 -2.76 17.95 3.30
CA GLU A 133 -3.06 19.21 2.58
C GLU A 133 -1.98 19.62 1.57
N ASN A 134 -0.83 18.93 1.56
CA ASN A 134 0.32 19.20 0.69
C ASN A 134 0.44 18.30 -0.54
N VAL A 135 -0.55 17.44 -0.82
CA VAL A 135 -0.57 16.64 -2.05
C VAL A 135 -1.48 17.35 -3.06
N ALA A 136 -0.85 18.19 -3.89
CA ALA A 136 -1.45 18.83 -5.06
C ALA A 136 -1.42 17.92 -6.29
#